data_AF-A0A7V9KC18-F1
#
_entry.id   AF-A0A7V9KC18-F1
#
_cell.length_a   1.000
_cell.length_b   1.000
_cell.length_c   1.000
_cell.angle_alpha   90.00
_cell.angle_beta   90.00
_cell.angle_gamma   90.00
#
_symmetry.space_group_name_H-M   'P 1'
#
loop_
_entity.id
_entity.type
_entity.pdbx_description
1 polymer ?
#
loop_
_entity_poly.entity_id
_entity_poly.type
_entity_poly.pdbx_seq_one_letter_code
_entity_poly.pdbx_strand_id
1 'polypeptide(L)'
;MFRFVQWELAGLLGPRDGRYVVRPRAVEGPEHVLVIASCGGTVRRVRGRRPRGLASRSASPEAPLTRATVIEARPSPSRTEADAWLARAAGREAGPTVNAALDVLNRAIHGHRVAAADPYIAEVARDRPLVTRVGFGTGEQVADGRWELARELAPVPAALRERREATLQPQERLAALLGGRDAVLACEELALRGRLDFDCGRGREGTLQSHLALESARLELAAWRQISGMDDRLADLEGRRASVAAAAGAALAGGIDDETRTTALAALERVEAALRARSAASGF
;
A
#
# COMPACT_ATOMS: atom_id res chain seq x y z
N MET A 1 3.90 24.79 -16.05
CA MET A 1 3.77 23.37 -16.45
C MET A 1 3.31 22.52 -15.27
N PHE A 2 2.35 21.62 -15.46
CA PHE A 2 1.86 20.75 -14.40
C PHE A 2 2.71 19.48 -14.32
N ARG A 3 3.24 19.19 -13.13
CA ARG A 3 4.03 17.99 -12.85
C ARG A 3 3.10 16.83 -12.53
N PHE A 4 3.50 15.62 -12.88
CA PHE A 4 2.70 14.43 -12.60
C PHE A 4 3.54 13.19 -12.30
N VAL A 5 2.89 12.25 -11.61
CA VAL A 5 3.27 10.85 -11.55
C VAL A 5 2.12 10.02 -12.12
N GLN A 6 2.43 9.11 -13.04
CA GLN A 6 1.45 8.28 -13.73
C GLN A 6 1.82 6.80 -13.61
N TRP A 7 0.80 5.96 -13.42
CA TRP A 7 0.93 4.51 -13.37
C TRP A 7 0.01 3.84 -14.37
N GLU A 8 0.46 2.70 -14.88
CA GLU A 8 -0.39 1.71 -15.55
C GLU A 8 -0.47 0.47 -14.67
N LEU A 9 -1.69 0.12 -14.26
CA LEU A 9 -1.99 -0.91 -13.27
C LEU A 9 -2.88 -1.98 -13.88
N ALA A 10 -2.67 -3.23 -13.50
CA ALA A 10 -3.53 -4.33 -13.93
C ALA A 10 -4.86 -4.30 -13.16
N GLY A 11 -5.98 -4.47 -13.87
CA GLY A 11 -7.31 -4.50 -13.28
C GLY A 11 -7.90 -3.12 -12.98
N LEU A 12 -9.02 -3.11 -12.25
CA LEU A 12 -9.72 -1.90 -11.80
C LEU A 12 -9.28 -1.54 -10.37
N LEU A 13 -9.09 -0.25 -10.08
CA LEU A 13 -8.63 0.23 -8.76
C LEU A 13 -9.77 0.52 -7.77
N GLY A 14 -11.03 0.45 -8.20
CA GLY A 14 -12.21 0.82 -7.40
C GLY A 14 -12.84 2.13 -7.85
N PRO A 15 -12.19 3.30 -7.64
CA PRO A 15 -12.70 4.58 -8.15
C PRO A 15 -12.99 4.50 -9.65
N ARG A 16 -14.11 5.09 -10.07
CA ARG A 16 -14.51 5.11 -11.48
C ARG A 16 -13.62 6.04 -12.29
N ASP A 17 -13.63 5.88 -13.60
CA ASP A 17 -12.99 6.82 -14.52
C ASP A 17 -13.49 8.25 -14.26
N GLY A 18 -12.56 9.19 -14.17
CA GLY A 18 -12.87 10.58 -13.86
C GLY A 18 -11.70 11.36 -13.27
N ARG A 19 -11.99 12.64 -12.96
CA ARG A 19 -11.05 13.58 -12.34
C ARG A 19 -11.52 13.88 -10.92
N TYR A 20 -10.63 13.66 -9.96
CA TYR A 20 -10.89 13.81 -8.53
C TYR A 20 -9.98 14.89 -7.96
N VAL A 21 -10.57 15.91 -7.35
CA VAL A 21 -9.82 16.97 -6.68
C VAL A 21 -9.46 16.50 -5.28
N VAL A 22 -8.16 16.41 -4.99
CA VAL A 22 -7.65 16.01 -3.68
C VAL A 22 -7.24 17.24 -2.90
N ARG A 23 -7.87 17.41 -1.74
CA ARG A 23 -7.63 18.52 -0.82
C ARG A 23 -6.94 18.04 0.46
N PRO A 24 -6.01 18.83 1.02
CA PRO A 24 -5.46 18.55 2.33
C PRO A 24 -6.57 18.71 3.38
N ARG A 25 -6.50 17.96 4.49
CA ARG A 25 -7.55 17.98 5.54
C ARG A 25 -7.64 19.32 6.30
N ALA A 26 -6.64 20.20 6.18
CA ALA A 26 -6.51 21.42 7.01
C ALA A 26 -6.11 22.70 6.25
N VAL A 27 -5.89 22.65 4.93
CA VAL A 27 -5.47 23.83 4.15
C VAL A 27 -6.48 24.11 3.03
N GLU A 28 -6.72 25.40 2.78
CA GLU A 28 -7.62 25.84 1.72
C GLU A 28 -6.96 25.70 0.34
N GLY A 29 -7.66 25.05 -0.59
CA GLY A 29 -7.24 24.88 -1.99
C GLY A 29 -6.93 23.42 -2.40
N PRO A 30 -6.94 23.12 -3.71
CA PRO A 30 -6.53 21.81 -4.22
C PRO A 30 -5.02 21.63 -4.09
N GLU A 31 -4.59 20.46 -3.63
CA GLU A 31 -3.17 20.10 -3.58
C GLU A 31 -2.80 19.24 -4.78
N HIS A 32 -3.67 18.30 -5.13
CA HIS A 32 -3.49 17.41 -6.27
C HIS A 32 -4.80 17.20 -7.04
N VAL A 33 -4.67 16.86 -8.33
CA VAL A 33 -5.76 16.30 -9.13
C VAL A 33 -5.39 14.86 -9.47
N LEU A 34 -6.25 13.92 -9.08
CA LEU A 34 -6.11 12.51 -9.44
C LEU A 34 -7.01 12.22 -10.64
N VAL A 35 -6.45 11.66 -11.71
CA VAL A 35 -7.19 11.18 -12.87
C VAL A 35 -7.11 9.67 -12.92
N ILE A 36 -8.27 9.02 -13.02
CA ILE A 36 -8.41 7.58 -13.24
C ILE A 36 -9.03 7.37 -14.62
N ALA A 37 -8.43 6.48 -15.42
CA ALA A 37 -8.95 6.11 -16.72
C ALA A 37 -8.72 4.62 -16.98
N SER A 38 -9.77 3.92 -17.42
CA SER A 38 -9.67 2.54 -17.86
C SER A 38 -9.09 2.48 -19.27
N CYS A 39 -8.09 1.61 -19.48
CA CYS A 39 -7.35 1.44 -20.73
C CYS A 39 -7.39 -0.03 -21.16
N GLY A 40 -7.84 -0.32 -22.38
CA GLY A 40 -7.89 -1.68 -22.92
C GLY A 40 -8.85 -2.62 -22.16
N GLY A 41 -9.03 -3.84 -22.71
CA GLY A 41 -9.93 -4.84 -22.16
C GLY A 41 -11.43 -4.51 -22.31
N THR A 42 -12.24 -5.46 -22.75
CA THR A 42 -13.70 -5.29 -22.73
C THR A 42 -14.24 -5.74 -21.37
N VAL A 43 -14.73 -4.80 -20.55
CA VAL A 43 -15.53 -5.14 -19.37
C VAL A 43 -16.85 -5.74 -19.86
N ARG A 44 -16.92 -7.08 -19.92
CA ARG A 44 -18.13 -7.78 -20.32
C ARG A 44 -19.23 -7.54 -19.28
N ARG A 45 -20.17 -6.65 -19.60
CA ARG A 45 -21.41 -6.53 -18.83
C ARG A 45 -22.28 -7.76 -19.11
N VAL A 46 -22.23 -8.74 -18.21
CA VAL A 46 -23.08 -9.92 -18.29
C VAL A 46 -24.49 -9.54 -17.83
N ARG A 47 -25.39 -9.22 -18.77
CA ARG A 47 -26.82 -9.14 -18.48
C ARG A 47 -27.37 -10.56 -18.34
N GLY A 48 -27.86 -10.89 -17.14
CA GLY A 48 -28.74 -12.01 -16.76
C GLY A 48 -28.93 -13.14 -17.76
N ARG A 49 -27.84 -13.76 -18.24
CA ARG A 49 -27.90 -14.88 -19.18
C ARG A 49 -27.78 -16.17 -18.39
N ARG A 50 -28.69 -17.10 -18.67
CA ARG A 50 -28.67 -18.47 -18.15
C ARG A 50 -27.27 -19.08 -18.36
N PRO A 51 -26.66 -19.73 -17.35
CA PRO A 51 -25.34 -20.33 -17.48
C PRO A 51 -25.30 -21.27 -18.69
N ARG A 52 -24.25 -21.18 -19.52
CA ARG A 52 -24.00 -22.08 -20.66
C ARG A 52 -22.65 -22.73 -20.47
N GLY A 53 -22.55 -24.00 -20.83
CA GLY A 53 -21.25 -24.69 -20.92
C GLY A 53 -20.33 -23.95 -21.88
N LEU A 54 -19.11 -23.66 -21.42
CA LEU A 54 -18.07 -23.02 -22.21
C LEU A 54 -17.09 -24.10 -22.67
N ALA A 55 -16.85 -24.16 -23.98
CA ALA A 55 -15.70 -24.88 -24.51
C ALA A 55 -14.41 -24.16 -24.07
N SER A 56 -13.35 -24.93 -23.78
CA SER A 56 -12.05 -24.36 -23.45
C SER A 56 -11.61 -23.40 -24.56
N ARG A 57 -11.42 -22.11 -24.22
CA ARG A 57 -10.87 -21.12 -25.13
C ARG A 57 -9.35 -21.15 -25.00
N SER A 58 -8.66 -21.26 -26.13
CA SER A 58 -7.19 -21.19 -26.22
C SER A 58 -6.65 -19.75 -26.15
N ALA A 59 -7.49 -18.73 -26.39
CA ALA A 59 -7.07 -17.34 -26.36
C ALA A 59 -7.30 -16.70 -24.98
N SER A 60 -6.22 -16.26 -24.33
CA SER A 60 -6.25 -15.47 -23.11
C SER A 60 -6.97 -14.13 -23.35
N PRO A 61 -7.99 -13.78 -22.56
CA PRO A 61 -8.64 -12.48 -22.69
C PRO A 61 -7.67 -11.36 -22.29
N GLU A 62 -7.71 -10.23 -23.00
CA GLU A 62 -7.03 -9.01 -22.56
C GLU A 62 -7.61 -8.53 -21.23
N ALA A 63 -6.78 -8.44 -20.19
CA ALA A 63 -7.16 -7.87 -18.92
C ALA A 63 -7.32 -6.35 -19.03
N PRO A 64 -8.32 -5.74 -18.37
CA PRO A 64 -8.41 -4.28 -18.32
C PRO A 64 -7.21 -3.72 -17.57
N LEU A 65 -6.68 -2.59 -18.05
CA LEU A 65 -5.69 -1.78 -17.34
C LEU A 65 -6.35 -0.53 -16.78
N THR A 66 -5.84 -0.04 -15.67
CA THR A 66 -6.18 1.30 -15.15
C THR A 66 -4.96 2.19 -15.25
N ARG A 67 -5.13 3.35 -15.86
CA ARG A 67 -4.17 4.45 -15.79
C ARG A 67 -4.58 5.39 -14.67
N ALA A 68 -3.68 5.60 -13.72
CA ALA A 68 -3.83 6.58 -12.65
C ALA A 68 -2.78 7.69 -12.83
N THR A 69 -3.19 8.96 -12.83
CA THR A 69 -2.28 10.11 -12.95
C THR A 69 -2.54 11.06 -11.79
N VAL A 70 -1.55 11.28 -10.94
CA VAL A 70 -1.57 12.30 -9.89
C VAL A 70 -0.84 13.53 -10.40
N ILE A 71 -1.52 14.66 -10.41
CA ILE A 71 -1.05 15.93 -10.96
C ILE A 71 -0.93 16.93 -9.80
N GLU A 72 0.22 17.57 -9.65
CA GLU A 72 0.39 18.69 -8.71
C GLU A 72 -0.54 19.85 -9.12
N ALA A 73 -1.39 20.34 -8.22
CA ALA A 73 -2.35 21.38 -8.56
C ALA A 73 -1.69 22.75 -8.82
N ARG A 74 -0.47 22.96 -8.30
CA ARG A 74 0.32 24.17 -8.53
C ARG A 74 1.26 23.96 -9.73
N PRO A 75 1.14 24.77 -10.80
CA PRO A 75 2.03 24.63 -11.93
C PRO A 75 3.44 25.13 -11.59
N SER A 76 4.44 24.52 -12.23
CA SER A 76 5.80 25.08 -12.30
C SER A 76 5.76 26.45 -13.00
N PRO A 77 6.41 27.49 -12.43
CA PRO A 77 6.52 28.82 -13.00
C PRO A 77 7.09 28.86 -14.41
N SER A 78 8.06 27.98 -14.72
CA SER A 78 8.74 27.93 -16.00
C SER A 78 8.99 26.50 -16.48
N ARG A 79 9.31 26.35 -17.78
CA ARG A 79 9.72 25.06 -18.35
C ARG A 79 11.07 24.59 -17.79
N THR A 80 12.02 25.51 -17.63
CA THR A 80 13.34 25.21 -17.05
C THR A 80 13.23 24.63 -15.64
N GLU A 81 12.33 25.15 -14.80
CA GLU A 81 12.08 24.58 -13.46
C GLU A 81 11.42 23.20 -13.52
N ALA A 82 10.54 22.97 -14.49
CA ALA A 82 9.92 21.67 -14.70
C ALA A 82 10.95 20.62 -15.16
N ASP A 83 11.87 20.99 -16.05
CA ASP A 83 12.99 20.15 -16.48
C ASP A 83 13.94 19.81 -15.32
N ALA A 84 14.30 20.82 -14.51
CA ALA A 84 15.15 20.62 -13.33
C ALA A 84 14.48 19.71 -12.29
N TRP A 85 13.17 19.86 -12.09
CA TRP A 85 12.38 18.95 -11.24
C TRP A 85 12.38 17.53 -11.82
N LEU A 86 12.12 17.36 -13.12
CA LEU A 86 12.06 16.04 -13.77
C LEU A 86 13.40 15.30 -13.66
N ALA A 87 14.52 16.00 -13.82
CA ALA A 87 15.84 15.40 -13.67
C ALA A 87 16.06 14.81 -12.27
N ARG A 88 15.55 15.45 -11.20
CA ARG A 88 15.59 14.94 -9.82
C ARG A 88 14.57 13.83 -9.59
N ALA A 89 13.32 14.06 -10.00
CA ALA A 89 12.20 13.14 -9.80
C ALA A 89 12.35 11.81 -10.57
N ALA A 90 13.15 11.78 -11.64
CA ALA A 90 13.49 10.58 -12.39
C ALA A 90 14.87 9.98 -12.05
N GLY A 91 15.60 10.59 -11.11
CA GLY A 91 16.94 10.17 -10.70
C GLY A 91 16.92 9.11 -9.59
N ARG A 92 18.06 8.97 -8.90
CA ARG A 92 18.20 8.07 -7.74
C ARG A 92 17.25 8.41 -6.58
N GLU A 93 16.75 9.64 -6.55
CA GLU A 93 15.82 10.17 -5.54
C GLU A 93 14.35 10.15 -6.00
N ALA A 94 14.00 9.32 -7.00
CA ALA A 94 12.60 9.21 -7.45
C ALA A 94 11.64 8.69 -6.36
N GLY A 95 12.16 7.98 -5.35
CA GLY A 95 11.36 7.30 -4.32
C GLY A 95 10.38 8.21 -3.57
N PRO A 96 10.84 9.28 -2.91
CA PRO A 96 9.96 10.21 -2.21
C PRO A 96 8.86 10.81 -3.09
N THR A 97 9.18 11.19 -4.34
CA THR A 97 8.20 11.77 -5.27
C THR A 97 7.10 10.75 -5.63
N VAL A 98 7.49 9.52 -5.93
CA VAL A 98 6.53 8.45 -6.25
C VAL A 98 5.70 8.06 -5.04
N ASN A 99 6.30 7.97 -3.85
CA ASN A 99 5.60 7.62 -2.62
C ASN A 99 4.54 8.67 -2.25
N ALA A 100 4.90 9.96 -2.29
CA ALA A 100 3.95 11.03 -2.01
C ALA A 100 2.75 11.00 -2.97
N ALA A 101 2.98 10.70 -4.25
CA ALA A 101 1.91 10.55 -5.22
C ALA A 101 1.08 9.26 -4.99
N LEU A 102 1.71 8.16 -4.56
CA LEU A 102 0.99 6.94 -4.18
C LEU A 102 0.10 7.16 -2.96
N ASP A 103 0.52 7.99 -2.00
CA ASP A 103 -0.32 8.34 -0.84
C ASP A 103 -1.62 9.01 -1.29
N VAL A 104 -1.56 9.89 -2.29
CA VAL A 104 -2.73 10.52 -2.92
C VAL A 104 -3.65 9.46 -3.56
N LEU A 105 -3.08 8.54 -4.34
CA LEU A 105 -3.85 7.47 -4.98
C LEU A 105 -4.50 6.53 -3.94
N ASN A 106 -3.73 6.07 -2.96
CA ASN A 106 -4.20 5.16 -1.92
C ASN A 106 -5.23 5.82 -1.00
N ARG A 107 -5.14 7.13 -0.77
CA ARG A 107 -6.20 7.89 -0.10
C ARG A 107 -7.52 7.86 -0.89
N ALA A 108 -7.47 7.97 -2.21
CA ALA A 108 -8.68 7.89 -3.05
C ALA A 108 -9.27 6.48 -3.07
N ILE A 109 -8.42 5.45 -3.19
CA ILE A 109 -8.82 4.03 -3.12
C ILE A 109 -9.48 3.75 -1.76
N HIS A 110 -8.86 4.19 -0.66
CA HIS A 110 -9.41 4.04 0.68
C HIS A 110 -10.76 4.74 0.82
N GLY A 111 -10.86 6.00 0.37
CA GLY A 111 -12.12 6.75 0.40
C GLY A 111 -13.23 6.05 -0.39
N HIS A 112 -12.90 5.48 -1.56
CA HIS A 112 -13.84 4.70 -2.35
C HIS A 112 -14.25 3.40 -1.64
N ARG A 113 -13.31 2.66 -1.06
CA ARG A 113 -13.59 1.46 -0.25
C ARG A 113 -14.60 1.74 0.86
N VAL A 114 -14.40 2.83 1.60
CA VAL A 114 -15.33 3.26 2.66
C VAL A 114 -16.69 3.65 2.08
N ALA A 115 -16.72 4.44 1.02
CA ALA A 115 -17.96 4.90 0.38
C ALA A 115 -18.77 3.76 -0.26
N ALA A 116 -18.09 2.73 -0.77
CA ALA A 116 -18.71 1.56 -1.39
C ALA A 116 -18.99 0.42 -0.39
N ALA A 117 -18.50 0.54 0.85
CA ALA A 117 -18.48 -0.54 1.85
C ALA A 117 -17.89 -1.86 1.30
N ASP A 118 -16.85 -1.75 0.44
CA ASP A 118 -16.24 -2.90 -0.24
C ASP A 118 -14.84 -3.20 0.33
N PRO A 119 -14.70 -4.16 1.25
CA PRO A 119 -13.42 -4.45 1.90
C PRO A 119 -12.38 -5.10 0.97
N TYR A 120 -12.78 -5.53 -0.23
CA TYR A 120 -11.91 -6.29 -1.14
C TYR A 120 -11.03 -5.41 -2.04
N ILE A 121 -11.23 -4.09 -1.99
CA ILE A 121 -10.42 -3.14 -2.74
C ILE A 121 -9.11 -2.87 -2.01
N ALA A 122 -8.00 -3.25 -2.65
CA ALA A 122 -6.65 -3.17 -2.10
C ALA A 122 -5.90 -1.92 -2.54
N GLU A 123 -5.05 -1.41 -1.65
CA GLU A 123 -4.09 -0.36 -1.92
C GLU A 123 -3.00 -0.77 -2.91
N VAL A 124 -2.39 0.22 -3.56
CA VAL A 124 -1.31 0.07 -4.53
C VAL A 124 0.04 0.27 -3.84
N ALA A 125 0.89 -0.76 -3.86
CA ALA A 125 2.29 -0.64 -3.47
C ALA A 125 3.14 -0.17 -4.65
N ARG A 126 4.28 0.49 -4.36
CA ARG A 126 5.18 1.08 -5.35
C ARG A 126 5.68 0.12 -6.42
N ASP A 127 5.70 -1.16 -6.10
CA ASP A 127 6.32 -2.21 -6.88
C ASP A 127 5.29 -3.00 -7.72
N ARG A 128 4.01 -2.62 -7.64
CA ARG A 128 2.87 -3.21 -8.36
C ARG A 128 2.56 -2.63 -9.74
N PRO A 129 2.74 -1.32 -10.02
CA PRO A 129 2.52 -0.78 -11.36
C PRO A 129 3.33 -1.53 -12.41
N LEU A 130 2.71 -1.78 -13.57
CA LEU A 130 3.40 -2.31 -14.76
C LEU A 130 4.36 -1.26 -15.31
N VAL A 131 3.93 0.01 -15.25
CA VAL A 131 4.72 1.16 -15.66
C VAL A 131 4.55 2.28 -14.65
N THR A 132 5.65 3.00 -14.38
CA THR A 132 5.63 4.26 -13.62
C THR A 132 6.32 5.34 -14.44
N ARG A 133 5.64 6.47 -14.64
CA ARG A 133 6.17 7.64 -15.36
C ARG A 133 6.11 8.88 -14.48
N VAL A 134 7.14 9.70 -14.58
CA VAL A 134 7.19 11.04 -13.99
C VAL A 134 7.42 12.05 -15.10
N GLY A 135 6.74 13.19 -15.06
CA GLY A 135 6.80 14.12 -16.17
C GLY A 135 6.05 15.43 -15.91
N PHE A 136 5.96 16.24 -16.96
CA PHE A 136 5.16 17.44 -16.96
C PHE A 136 4.47 17.70 -18.30
N GLY A 137 3.47 18.58 -18.30
CA GLY A 137 2.80 19.06 -19.49
C GLY A 137 1.81 20.19 -19.19
N THR A 138 0.98 20.55 -20.17
CA THR A 138 -0.17 21.43 -19.92
C THR A 138 -1.23 20.70 -19.11
N GLY A 139 -2.08 21.43 -18.37
CA GLY A 139 -3.09 20.82 -17.49
C GLY A 139 -4.04 19.89 -18.25
N GLU A 140 -4.45 20.27 -19.45
CA GLU A 140 -5.31 19.45 -20.32
C GLU A 140 -4.59 18.20 -20.82
N GLN A 141 -3.33 18.34 -21.28
CA GLN A 141 -2.53 17.19 -21.71
C GLN A 141 -2.44 16.14 -20.61
N VAL A 142 -1.97 16.53 -19.41
CA VAL A 142 -1.77 15.58 -18.31
C VAL A 142 -3.08 14.99 -17.80
N ALA A 143 -4.17 15.75 -17.85
CA ALA A 143 -5.49 15.27 -17.46
C ALA A 143 -6.09 14.26 -18.46
N ASP A 144 -5.61 14.23 -19.71
CA ASP A 144 -5.93 13.22 -20.71
C ASP A 144 -4.90 12.08 -20.73
N GLY A 145 -3.94 12.10 -19.80
CA GLY A 145 -2.84 11.14 -19.75
C GLY A 145 -1.79 11.31 -20.84
N ARG A 146 -1.72 12.48 -21.48
CA ARG A 146 -0.66 12.90 -22.41
C ARG A 146 0.35 13.80 -21.69
N TRP A 147 1.52 14.01 -22.26
CA TRP A 147 2.56 14.83 -21.62
C TRP A 147 3.43 15.56 -22.65
N GLU A 148 4.10 16.62 -22.19
CA GLU A 148 5.12 17.30 -22.98
C GLU A 148 6.45 16.56 -22.88
N LEU A 149 6.86 16.21 -21.64
CA LEU A 149 8.04 15.42 -21.39
C LEU A 149 7.81 14.49 -20.18
N ALA A 150 8.20 13.23 -20.32
CA ALA A 150 8.14 12.26 -19.23
C ALA A 150 9.30 11.29 -19.31
N ARG A 151 9.65 10.70 -18.17
CA ARG A 151 10.60 9.61 -18.04
C ARG A 151 9.92 8.42 -17.39
N GLU A 152 10.10 7.27 -17.99
CA GLU A 152 9.72 6.00 -17.39
C GLU A 152 10.77 5.63 -16.34
N LEU A 153 10.31 5.28 -15.14
CA LEU A 153 11.19 4.85 -14.07
C LEU A 153 11.49 3.38 -14.23
N ALA A 154 12.75 3.01 -13.97
CA ALA A 154 13.12 1.61 -13.88
C ALA A 154 12.25 0.89 -12.84
N PRO A 155 11.83 -0.36 -13.11
CA PRO A 155 11.11 -1.17 -12.14
C PRO A 155 11.88 -1.25 -10.81
N VAL A 156 11.15 -1.34 -9.70
CA VAL A 156 11.78 -1.57 -8.40
C VAL A 156 12.56 -2.89 -8.47
N PRO A 157 13.87 -2.92 -8.10
CA PRO A 157 14.71 -4.10 -8.28
C PRO A 157 14.13 -5.36 -7.62
N ALA A 158 14.02 -6.44 -8.40
CA ALA A 158 13.55 -7.75 -7.92
C ALA A 158 14.42 -8.32 -6.78
N ALA A 159 15.70 -7.97 -6.75
CA ALA A 159 16.67 -8.44 -5.76
C ALA A 159 16.26 -8.19 -4.29
N LEU A 160 15.50 -7.11 -4.01
CA LEU A 160 14.99 -6.87 -2.64
C LEU A 160 13.86 -7.85 -2.27
N ARG A 161 13.04 -8.25 -3.25
CA ARG A 161 11.99 -9.26 -3.08
C ARG A 161 12.61 -10.64 -2.91
N GLU A 162 13.58 -11.00 -3.76
CA GLU A 162 14.30 -12.27 -3.72
C GLU A 162 15.00 -12.50 -2.37
N ARG A 163 15.62 -11.47 -1.78
CA ARG A 163 16.23 -11.58 -0.44
C ARG A 163 15.20 -11.85 0.65
N ARG A 164 14.03 -11.21 0.59
CA ARG A 164 12.93 -11.45 1.54
C ARG A 164 12.37 -12.85 1.36
N GLU A 165 12.17 -13.29 0.12
CA GLU A 165 11.70 -14.64 -0.20
C GLU A 165 12.67 -15.71 0.32
N ALA A 166 13.97 -15.54 0.08
CA ALA A 166 14.99 -16.45 0.58
C ALA A 166 15.07 -16.50 2.12
N THR A 167 14.75 -15.41 2.80
CA THR A 167 14.80 -15.34 4.28
C THR A 167 13.53 -15.87 4.92
N LEU A 168 12.37 -15.64 4.31
CA LEU A 168 11.05 -15.91 4.90
C LEU A 168 10.37 -17.17 4.35
N GLN A 169 10.93 -17.79 3.32
CA GLN A 169 10.40 -18.98 2.65
C GLN A 169 8.87 -18.93 2.41
N PRO A 170 8.34 -17.85 1.81
CA PRO A 170 6.91 -17.57 1.79
C PRO A 170 6.09 -18.64 1.04
N GLN A 171 6.69 -19.32 0.05
CA GLN A 171 6.02 -20.40 -0.68
C GLN A 171 5.88 -21.68 0.16
N GLU A 172 6.91 -22.03 0.93
CA GLU A 172 6.87 -23.19 1.83
C GLU A 172 5.85 -22.97 2.95
N ARG A 173 5.85 -21.75 3.51
CA ARG A 173 4.87 -21.34 4.50
C ARG A 173 3.45 -21.36 3.94
N LEU A 174 3.23 -20.82 2.73
CA LEU A 174 1.92 -20.87 2.07
C LEU A 174 1.47 -22.32 1.88
N ALA A 175 2.35 -23.22 1.43
CA ALA A 175 2.03 -24.63 1.29
C ALA A 175 1.71 -25.29 2.64
N ALA A 176 2.39 -24.93 3.72
CA ALA A 176 2.09 -25.42 5.07
C ALA A 176 0.71 -24.94 5.56
N LEU A 177 0.36 -23.68 5.34
CA LEU A 177 -0.96 -23.12 5.68
C LEU A 177 -2.08 -23.80 4.88
N LEU A 178 -1.92 -23.93 3.56
CA LEU A 178 -2.90 -24.60 2.70
C LEU A 178 -3.05 -26.09 3.01
N GLY A 179 -1.95 -26.74 3.43
CA GLY A 179 -1.94 -28.13 3.87
C GLY A 179 -2.36 -28.35 5.33
N GLY A 180 -2.71 -27.30 6.08
CA GLY A 180 -3.09 -27.39 7.50
C GLY A 180 -1.96 -27.77 8.46
N ARG A 181 -0.70 -27.69 8.02
CA ARG A 181 0.51 -27.96 8.84
C ARG A 181 0.99 -26.74 9.62
N ASP A 182 0.48 -25.57 9.30
CA ASP A 182 0.70 -24.32 10.03
C ASP A 182 -0.64 -23.56 10.14
N ALA A 183 -0.71 -22.58 11.05
CA ALA A 183 -1.86 -21.73 11.25
C ALA A 183 -1.50 -20.25 11.07
N VAL A 184 -2.46 -19.50 10.52
CA VAL A 184 -2.43 -18.03 10.53
C VAL A 184 -2.75 -17.57 11.94
N LEU A 185 -1.86 -16.77 12.53
CA LEU A 185 -2.09 -16.16 13.83
C LEU A 185 -2.85 -14.83 13.66
N ALA A 186 -3.70 -14.47 14.62
CA ALA A 186 -4.41 -13.20 14.58
C ALA A 186 -3.43 -12.02 14.60
N CYS A 187 -2.36 -12.11 15.39
CA CYS A 187 -1.33 -11.08 15.44
C CYS A 187 -0.61 -10.83 14.11
N GLU A 188 -0.58 -11.83 13.20
CA GLU A 188 0.06 -11.69 11.90
C GLU A 188 -0.77 -10.82 10.96
N GLU A 189 -2.07 -11.09 10.86
CA GLU A 189 -2.97 -10.24 10.06
C GLU A 189 -3.02 -8.82 10.63
N LEU A 190 -3.16 -8.69 11.96
CA LEU A 190 -3.19 -7.39 12.63
C LEU A 190 -1.90 -6.59 12.41
N ALA A 191 -0.73 -7.25 12.44
CA ALA A 191 0.54 -6.59 12.16
C ALA A 191 0.65 -6.14 10.69
N LEU A 192 0.24 -7.00 9.74
CA LEU A 192 0.23 -6.66 8.31
C LEU A 192 -0.69 -5.47 8.02
N ARG A 193 -1.88 -5.44 8.62
CA ARG A 193 -2.81 -4.32 8.52
C ARG A 193 -2.23 -3.06 9.15
N GLY A 194 -1.65 -3.19 10.36
CA GLY A 194 -1.08 -2.05 11.08
C GLY A 194 0.03 -1.39 10.28
N ARG A 195 0.89 -2.19 9.65
CA ARG A 195 1.95 -1.72 8.76
C ARG A 195 1.37 -1.00 7.55
N LEU A 196 0.39 -1.61 6.88
CA LEU A 196 -0.28 -0.99 5.73
C LEU A 196 -0.91 0.36 6.09
N ASP A 197 -1.56 0.46 7.25
CA ASP A 197 -2.19 1.69 7.71
C ASP A 197 -1.15 2.78 8.00
N PHE A 198 -0.03 2.46 8.67
CA PHE A 198 1.04 3.44 8.87
C PHE A 198 1.69 3.90 7.56
N ASP A 199 1.94 2.97 6.65
CA ASP A 199 2.54 3.25 5.34
C ASP A 199 1.61 4.14 4.50
N CYS A 200 0.29 4.00 4.64
CA CYS A 200 -0.71 4.86 3.99
C CYS A 200 -1.05 6.14 4.76
N GLY A 201 -0.29 6.48 5.81
CA GLY A 201 -0.52 7.69 6.62
C GLY A 201 -1.77 7.63 7.53
N ARG A 202 -2.38 6.46 7.68
CA ARG A 202 -3.54 6.20 8.56
C ARG A 202 -3.08 5.87 9.97
N GLY A 203 -2.43 6.84 10.61
CA GLY A 203 -1.81 6.63 11.92
C GLY A 203 -2.79 6.16 12.99
N ARG A 204 -4.04 6.64 12.97
CA ARG A 204 -5.08 6.27 13.94
C ARG A 204 -5.39 4.78 13.84
N GLU A 205 -5.76 4.32 12.66
CA GLU A 205 -6.08 2.93 12.40
C GLU A 205 -4.87 2.01 12.65
N GLY A 206 -3.68 2.42 12.19
CA GLY A 206 -2.44 1.69 12.42
C GLY A 206 -2.10 1.54 13.91
N THR A 207 -2.38 2.56 14.72
CA THR A 207 -2.17 2.51 16.18
C THR A 207 -3.14 1.54 16.87
N LEU A 208 -4.42 1.57 16.48
CA LEU A 208 -5.42 0.65 17.03
C LEU A 208 -5.08 -0.81 16.68
N GLN A 209 -4.68 -1.06 15.44
CA GLN A 209 -4.29 -2.39 15.00
C GLN A 209 -2.99 -2.86 15.65
N SER A 210 -2.02 -1.97 15.84
CA SER A 210 -0.75 -2.31 16.50
C SER A 210 -0.95 -2.70 17.96
N HIS A 211 -1.88 -2.06 18.66
CA HIS A 211 -2.25 -2.46 20.01
C HIS A 211 -2.81 -3.88 20.06
N LEU A 212 -3.78 -4.19 19.19
CA LEU A 212 -4.36 -5.53 19.13
C LEU A 212 -3.33 -6.56 18.64
N ALA A 213 -2.46 -6.21 17.69
CA ALA A 213 -1.38 -7.07 17.23
C ALA A 213 -0.44 -7.45 18.37
N LEU A 214 -0.08 -6.50 19.25
CA LEU A 214 0.75 -6.76 20.42
C LEU A 214 0.06 -7.69 21.43
N GLU A 215 -1.21 -7.41 21.78
CA GLU A 215 -1.96 -8.23 22.72
C GLU A 215 -2.11 -9.67 22.22
N SER A 216 -2.45 -9.84 20.95
CA SER A 216 -2.54 -11.15 20.31
C SER A 216 -1.17 -11.84 20.24
N ALA A 217 -0.11 -11.12 19.84
CA ALA A 217 1.23 -11.70 19.66
C ALA A 217 1.75 -12.29 20.97
N ARG A 218 1.54 -11.59 22.09
CA ARG A 218 1.98 -12.07 23.40
C ARG A 218 1.34 -13.39 23.80
N LEU A 219 0.06 -13.56 23.48
CA LEU A 219 -0.70 -14.76 23.81
C LEU A 219 -0.41 -15.90 22.83
N GLU A 220 -0.42 -15.60 21.53
CA GLU A 220 -0.24 -16.61 20.49
C GLU A 220 1.22 -17.10 20.45
N LEU A 221 2.22 -16.20 20.48
CA LEU A 221 3.63 -16.57 20.39
C LEU A 221 4.18 -17.27 21.65
N ALA A 222 3.41 -17.32 22.74
CA ALA A 222 3.76 -18.06 23.94
C ALA A 222 3.96 -19.56 23.69
N ALA A 223 3.30 -20.14 22.67
CA ALA A 223 3.51 -21.55 22.29
C ALA A 223 4.90 -21.81 21.69
N TRP A 224 5.62 -20.75 21.31
CA TRP A 224 6.92 -20.79 20.66
C TRP A 224 8.09 -20.34 21.55
N ARG A 225 7.89 -20.28 22.88
CA ARG A 225 8.94 -19.89 23.85
C ARG A 225 10.24 -20.68 23.73
N GLN A 226 10.15 -21.93 23.29
CA GLN A 226 11.30 -22.81 23.11
C GLN A 226 12.22 -22.37 21.96
N ILE A 227 11.75 -21.48 21.06
CA ILE A 227 12.60 -20.89 20.02
C ILE A 227 13.58 -19.90 20.67
N SER A 228 14.85 -20.00 20.27
CA SER A 228 15.91 -19.12 20.76
C SER A 228 15.54 -17.64 20.69
N GLY A 229 15.64 -16.96 21.84
CA GLY A 229 15.34 -15.55 22.00
C GLY A 229 13.85 -15.16 21.87
N MET A 230 12.93 -16.12 21.79
CA MET A 230 11.49 -15.81 21.81
C MET A 230 11.04 -15.30 23.18
N ASP A 231 11.57 -15.86 24.28
CA ASP A 231 11.22 -15.43 25.64
C ASP A 231 11.59 -13.96 25.89
N ASP A 232 12.79 -13.53 25.47
CA ASP A 232 13.22 -12.13 25.56
C ASP A 232 12.31 -11.20 24.74
N ARG A 233 11.87 -11.64 23.57
CA ARG A 233 10.94 -10.87 22.72
C ARG A 233 9.56 -10.75 23.37
N LEU A 234 9.04 -11.82 23.96
CA LEU A 234 7.78 -11.80 24.70
C LEU A 234 7.86 -10.88 25.92
N ALA A 235 8.99 -10.87 26.63
CA ALA A 235 9.23 -9.95 27.74
C ALA A 235 9.26 -8.48 27.28
N ASP A 236 9.92 -8.17 26.15
CA ASP A 236 9.91 -6.83 25.54
C ASP A 236 8.49 -6.39 25.11
N LEU A 237 7.68 -7.31 24.57
CA LEU A 237 6.28 -7.02 24.22
C LEU A 237 5.43 -6.74 25.48
N GLU A 238 5.59 -7.52 26.55
CA GLU A 238 4.89 -7.26 27.82
C GLU A 238 5.29 -5.90 28.41
N GLY A 239 6.57 -5.53 28.37
CA GLY A 239 7.06 -4.24 28.85
C GLY A 239 6.48 -3.02 28.09
N ARG A 240 5.98 -3.21 26.87
CA ARG A 240 5.39 -2.15 26.03
C ARG A 240 3.87 -2.04 26.16
N ARG A 241 3.25 -2.99 26.84
CA ARG A 241 1.79 -3.15 26.86
C ARG A 241 1.06 -1.88 27.30
N ALA A 242 1.47 -1.31 28.43
CA ALA A 242 0.83 -0.14 29.02
C ALA A 242 0.94 1.11 28.13
N SER A 243 2.12 1.37 27.56
CA SER A 243 2.32 2.55 26.71
C SER A 243 1.57 2.45 25.39
N VAL A 244 1.51 1.26 24.80
CA VAL A 244 0.76 1.02 23.55
C VAL A 244 -0.75 1.07 23.79
N ALA A 245 -1.23 0.56 24.92
CA ALA A 245 -2.63 0.70 25.31
C ALA A 245 -3.03 2.18 25.52
N ALA A 246 -2.16 2.98 26.16
CA ALA A 246 -2.37 4.42 26.31
C ALA A 246 -2.40 5.13 24.94
N ALA A 247 -1.47 4.79 24.04
CA ALA A 247 -1.44 5.32 22.67
C ALA A 247 -2.73 4.97 21.89
N ALA A 248 -3.23 3.74 22.01
CA ALA A 248 -4.51 3.35 21.41
C ALA A 248 -5.69 4.10 22.02
N GLY A 249 -5.69 4.32 23.34
CA GLY A 249 -6.69 5.15 24.02
C GLY A 249 -6.72 6.58 23.49
N ALA A 250 -5.55 7.21 23.32
CA ALA A 250 -5.45 8.54 22.73
C ALA A 250 -5.97 8.59 21.29
N ALA A 251 -5.60 7.59 20.47
CA ALA A 251 -6.08 7.44 19.09
C ALA A 251 -7.61 7.30 19.00
N LEU A 252 -8.23 6.56 19.94
CA LEU A 252 -9.69 6.44 20.02
C LEU A 252 -10.36 7.79 20.33
N ALA A 253 -9.77 8.56 21.25
CA ALA A 253 -10.29 9.86 21.69
C ALA A 253 -10.21 10.97 20.63
N GLY A 254 -9.60 10.71 19.47
CA GLY A 254 -9.63 11.62 18.32
C GLY A 254 -8.31 12.27 17.96
N GLY A 255 -7.23 12.01 18.70
CA GLY A 255 -5.92 12.58 18.44
C GLY A 255 -4.86 11.53 18.15
N ILE A 256 -4.00 11.81 17.17
CA ILE A 256 -2.68 11.16 17.09
C ILE A 256 -1.64 12.27 16.95
N ASP A 257 -0.79 12.37 17.95
CA ASP A 257 0.44 13.13 17.85
C ASP A 257 1.59 12.22 17.40
N ASP A 258 2.73 12.83 17.13
CA ASP A 258 3.91 12.12 16.66
C ASP A 258 4.44 11.14 17.72
N GLU A 259 4.28 11.44 19.00
CA GLU A 259 4.67 10.55 20.10
C GLU A 259 3.82 9.27 20.15
N THR A 260 2.50 9.41 20.08
CA THR A 260 1.54 8.30 20.02
C THR A 260 1.83 7.41 18.82
N ARG A 261 2.01 8.03 17.65
CA ARG A 261 2.35 7.32 16.41
C ARG A 261 3.67 6.56 16.56
N THR A 262 4.70 7.20 17.10
CA THR A 262 6.04 6.63 17.25
C THR A 262 6.02 5.44 18.22
N THR A 263 5.29 5.57 19.32
CA THR A 263 5.13 4.50 20.33
C THR A 263 4.48 3.26 19.72
N ALA A 264 3.39 3.45 18.99
CA ALA A 264 2.66 2.36 18.34
C ALA A 264 3.46 1.71 17.20
N LEU A 265 4.15 2.51 16.38
CA LEU A 265 5.00 2.01 15.30
C LEU A 265 6.19 1.19 15.84
N ALA A 266 6.85 1.67 16.88
CA ALA A 266 7.95 0.94 17.52
C ALA A 266 7.47 -0.40 18.10
N ALA A 267 6.27 -0.45 18.67
CA ALA A 267 5.68 -1.71 19.15
C ALA A 267 5.37 -2.68 18.01
N LEU A 268 4.80 -2.17 16.90
CA LEU A 268 4.55 -2.97 15.71
C LEU A 268 5.85 -3.59 15.16
N GLU A 269 6.93 -2.83 15.09
CA GLU A 269 8.24 -3.33 14.66
C GLU A 269 8.77 -4.48 15.54
N ARG A 270 8.46 -4.46 16.84
CA ARG A 270 8.81 -5.56 17.75
C ARG A 270 7.93 -6.80 17.53
N VAL A 271 6.64 -6.61 17.29
CA VAL A 271 5.74 -7.71 16.89
C VAL A 271 6.24 -8.35 15.60
N GLU A 272 6.52 -7.55 14.56
CA GLU A 272 7.07 -8.03 13.29
C GLU A 272 8.41 -8.76 13.46
N ALA A 273 9.28 -8.29 14.37
CA ALA A 273 10.54 -8.96 14.69
C ALA A 273 10.33 -10.33 15.35
N ALA A 274 9.34 -10.47 16.23
CA ALA A 274 8.99 -11.76 16.83
C ALA A 274 8.38 -12.73 15.81
N LEU A 275 7.50 -12.24 14.92
CA LEU A 275 6.93 -13.02 13.82
C LEU A 275 7.99 -13.50 12.81
N ARG A 276 8.96 -12.65 12.49
CA ARG A 276 10.12 -13.03 11.66
C ARG A 276 10.97 -14.10 12.33
N ALA A 277 11.20 -14.02 13.64
CA ALA A 277 11.94 -15.04 14.38
C ALA A 277 11.21 -16.40 14.37
N ARG A 278 9.88 -16.40 14.57
CA ARG A 278 9.06 -17.62 14.41
C ARG A 278 9.19 -18.19 13.00
N SER A 279 9.02 -17.35 11.98
CA SER A 279 9.04 -17.78 10.58
C SER A 279 10.40 -18.41 10.19
N ALA A 280 11.50 -17.78 10.61
CA ALA A 280 12.85 -18.29 10.35
C ALA A 280 13.13 -19.63 11.04
N ALA A 281 12.57 -19.87 12.22
CA ALA A 281 12.72 -21.13 12.96
C ALA A 281 11.73 -22.23 12.52
N SER A 282 10.69 -21.87 11.78
CA SER A 282 9.69 -22.80 11.22
C SER A 282 10.04 -23.23 9.79
N GLY A 283 11.18 -22.78 9.25
CA GLY A 283 11.77 -23.36 8.05
C GLY A 283 12.08 -24.82 8.35
N PHE A 284 11.42 -25.73 7.63
CA PHE A 284 11.49 -27.18 7.82
C PHE A 284 12.90 -27.72 7.63
#